data_AF-A0ABD0RGX7-F1
#
_entry.id   AF-A0ABD0RGX7-F1
#
_cell.length_a   1.000
_cell.length_b   1.000
_cell.length_c   1.000
_cell.angle_alpha   90.00
_cell.angle_beta   90.00
_cell.angle_gamma   90.00
#
_symmetry.space_group_name_H-M   'P 1'
#
loop_
_entity.id
_entity.type
_entity.pdbx_description
1 polymer ?
#
loop_
_entity_poly.entity_id
_entity_poly.type
_entity_poly.pdbx_seq_one_letter_code
_entity_poly.pdbx_strand_id
1 'polypeptide(L)'
;MAMIGRVPEFESKKEDFETYFERFERWLAANDIAAEKKADVFLSVLGPAEYGLLKNLSQPRKVTDLTYKEMTEILSLHFKPKPILIAERFRFHRRYQKEGETLTDYIVDLKRLASTCEFGQFLNDALRDQFVCGMSGEAYRKRLLSEKDLTFKQACEIALGLELAYKDTKELTERADHSSAGVQ
;
A
#
# COMPACT_ATOMS: atom_id res chain seq x y z
N MET A 1 -27.64 31.26 -5.35
CA MET A 1 -27.60 30.18 -4.33
C MET A 1 -26.58 30.57 -3.29
N ALA A 2 -26.84 30.35 -1.99
CA ALA A 2 -25.82 30.51 -0.96
C ALA A 2 -24.85 29.31 -1.02
N MET A 3 -23.55 29.55 -0.85
CA MET A 3 -22.57 28.46 -0.74
C MET A 3 -22.77 27.68 0.57
N ILE A 4 -22.75 26.37 0.48
CA ILE A 4 -22.77 25.44 1.61
C ILE A 4 -21.37 25.38 2.21
N GLY A 5 -21.15 26.14 3.29
CA GLY A 5 -19.93 26.12 4.10
C GLY A 5 -18.65 26.53 3.37
N ARG A 6 -17.51 26.39 4.05
CA ARG A 6 -16.16 26.59 3.49
C ARG A 6 -15.31 25.36 3.78
N VAL A 7 -14.59 24.87 2.77
CA VAL A 7 -13.53 23.89 2.96
C VAL A 7 -12.30 24.57 3.59
N PRO A 8 -11.71 24.01 4.66
CA PRO A 8 -10.47 24.55 5.24
C PRO A 8 -9.34 24.66 4.21
N GLU A 9 -8.35 25.49 4.52
CA GLU A 9 -7.16 25.58 3.69
C GLU A 9 -6.35 24.28 3.75
N PHE A 10 -5.78 23.87 2.61
CA PHE A 10 -4.87 22.74 2.58
C PHE A 10 -3.55 23.11 3.25
N GLU A 11 -3.17 22.31 4.24
CA GLU A 11 -1.88 22.41 4.92
C GLU A 11 -1.23 21.02 4.98
N SER A 12 -0.12 20.84 4.28
CA SER A 12 0.57 19.54 4.13
C SER A 12 1.10 18.96 5.44
N LYS A 13 1.22 19.80 6.48
CA LYS A 13 1.63 19.38 7.83
C LYS A 13 0.47 18.83 8.69
N LYS A 14 -0.77 19.06 8.28
CA LYS A 14 -1.98 18.73 9.07
C LYS A 14 -2.75 17.56 8.49
N GLU A 15 -2.77 17.42 7.17
CA GLU A 15 -3.51 16.35 6.50
C GLU A 15 -2.81 15.90 5.21
N ASP A 16 -3.11 14.67 4.81
CA ASP A 16 -2.66 14.10 3.54
C ASP A 16 -3.36 14.79 2.35
N PHE A 17 -2.63 14.99 1.25
CA PHE A 17 -3.12 15.72 0.08
C PHE A 17 -4.29 15.00 -0.60
N GLU A 18 -4.27 13.66 -0.74
CA GLU A 18 -5.38 12.94 -1.37
C GLU A 18 -6.64 13.04 -0.52
N THR A 19 -6.49 12.83 0.80
CA THR A 19 -7.60 12.93 1.74
C THR A 19 -8.22 14.34 1.70
N TYR A 20 -7.40 15.40 1.68
CA TYR A 20 -7.89 16.76 1.50
C TYR A 20 -8.61 16.93 0.16
N PHE A 21 -7.97 16.47 -0.92
CA PHE A 21 -8.44 16.66 -2.29
C PHE A 21 -9.80 16.00 -2.51
N GLU A 22 -10.03 14.82 -1.94
CA GLU A 22 -11.33 14.16 -1.95
C GLU A 22 -12.42 15.03 -1.28
N ARG A 23 -12.14 15.60 -0.10
CA ARG A 23 -13.11 16.49 0.58
C ARG A 23 -13.36 17.76 -0.22
N PHE A 24 -12.30 18.33 -0.81
CA PHE A 24 -12.39 19.50 -1.66
C PHE A 24 -13.27 19.27 -2.89
N GLU A 25 -13.08 18.17 -3.63
CA GLU A 25 -13.92 17.81 -4.78
C GLU A 25 -15.38 17.58 -4.38
N ARG A 26 -15.63 16.97 -3.22
CA ARG A 26 -17.01 16.83 -2.70
C ARG A 26 -17.65 18.18 -2.39
N TRP A 27 -16.89 19.11 -1.82
CA TRP A 27 -17.37 20.46 -1.55
C TRP A 27 -17.65 21.25 -2.84
N LEU A 28 -16.79 21.12 -3.87
CA LEU A 28 -17.04 21.71 -5.19
C LEU A 28 -18.33 21.17 -5.81
N ALA A 29 -18.53 19.85 -5.75
CA ALA A 29 -19.72 19.19 -6.30
C ALA A 29 -20.99 19.61 -5.55
N ALA A 30 -20.96 19.66 -4.21
CA ALA A 30 -22.11 20.07 -3.41
C ALA A 30 -22.55 21.53 -3.62
N ASN A 31 -21.64 22.37 -4.15
CA ASN A 31 -21.88 23.78 -4.41
C ASN A 31 -22.09 24.10 -5.91
N ASP A 32 -22.17 23.08 -6.77
CA ASP A 32 -22.33 23.23 -8.23
C ASP A 32 -21.30 24.20 -8.83
N ILE A 33 -20.04 24.11 -8.38
CA ILE A 33 -18.98 25.01 -8.86
C ILE A 33 -18.64 24.70 -10.31
N ALA A 34 -18.87 25.69 -11.17
CA ALA A 34 -18.53 25.64 -12.59
C ALA A 34 -17.06 25.30 -12.82
N ALA A 35 -16.78 24.53 -13.88
CA ALA A 35 -15.44 23.99 -14.17
C ALA A 35 -14.38 25.11 -14.33
N GLU A 36 -14.77 26.24 -14.92
CA GLU A 36 -13.91 27.39 -15.19
C GLU A 36 -13.48 28.09 -13.89
N LYS A 37 -14.25 27.96 -12.81
CA LYS A 37 -13.96 28.57 -11.51
C LYS A 37 -13.13 27.67 -10.61
N LYS A 38 -12.98 26.39 -10.92
CA LYS A 38 -12.27 25.43 -10.06
C LYS A 38 -10.82 25.84 -9.81
N ALA A 39 -10.15 26.40 -10.81
CA ALA A 39 -8.78 26.90 -10.71
C ALA A 39 -8.66 28.00 -9.63
N ASP A 40 -9.46 29.06 -9.74
CA ASP A 40 -9.44 30.19 -8.80
C ASP A 40 -9.82 29.76 -7.39
N VAL A 41 -10.86 28.92 -7.28
CA VAL A 41 -11.33 28.39 -6.01
C VAL A 41 -10.25 27.53 -5.34
N PHE A 42 -9.56 26.67 -6.09
CA PHE A 42 -8.47 25.85 -5.57
C PHE A 42 -7.33 26.70 -5.04
N LEU A 43 -6.90 27.72 -5.78
CA LEU A 43 -5.85 28.65 -5.32
C LEU A 43 -6.24 29.40 -4.05
N SER A 44 -7.52 29.73 -3.87
CA SER A 44 -8.02 30.41 -2.68
C SER A 44 -8.05 29.56 -1.40
N VAL A 45 -7.94 28.24 -1.55
CA VAL A 45 -7.96 27.28 -0.43
C VAL A 45 -6.61 26.59 -0.23
N LEU A 46 -5.57 26.98 -0.96
CA LEU A 46 -4.21 26.56 -0.63
C LEU A 46 -3.67 27.42 0.50
N GLY A 47 -3.10 26.77 1.53
CA GLY A 47 -2.36 27.48 2.55
C GLY A 47 -1.17 28.26 1.95
N PRO A 48 -0.66 29.29 2.64
CA PRO A 48 0.43 30.13 2.13
C PRO A 48 1.69 29.36 1.71
N ALA A 49 2.05 28.29 2.44
CA ALA A 49 3.21 27.46 2.15
C ALA A 49 3.02 26.63 0.87
N GLU A 50 1.84 26.03 0.71
CA GLU A 50 1.46 25.20 -0.43
C GLU A 50 1.28 26.02 -1.70
N TYR A 51 0.73 27.24 -1.59
CA TYR A 51 0.69 28.19 -2.71
C TYR A 51 2.11 28.59 -3.14
N GLY A 52 2.98 28.90 -2.18
CA GLY A 52 4.39 29.21 -2.44
C GLY A 52 5.13 28.05 -3.13
N LEU A 53 4.89 26.83 -2.68
CA LEU A 53 5.40 25.61 -3.30
C LEU A 53 4.91 25.47 -4.75
N LEU A 54 3.60 25.57 -4.99
CA LEU A 54 3.02 25.49 -6.33
C LEU A 54 3.65 26.54 -7.26
N LYS A 55 3.82 27.78 -6.78
CA LYS A 55 4.47 28.87 -7.52
C LYS A 55 5.91 28.55 -7.93
N ASN A 56 6.66 27.89 -7.04
CA ASN A 56 8.03 27.46 -7.32
C ASN A 56 8.06 26.30 -8.34
N LEU A 57 7.17 25.32 -8.18
CA LEU A 57 7.08 24.16 -9.07
C LEU A 57 6.54 24.51 -10.47
N SER A 58 5.83 25.63 -10.61
CA SER A 58 5.22 26.06 -11.88
C SER A 58 6.15 26.89 -12.76
N GLN A 59 7.35 27.25 -12.30
CA GLN A 59 8.28 28.07 -13.07
C GLN A 59 8.64 27.41 -14.41
N PRO A 60 8.72 28.17 -15.52
CA PRO A 60 8.64 29.65 -15.62
C PRO A 60 7.21 30.21 -15.80
N ARG A 61 6.16 29.38 -15.77
CA ARG A 61 4.75 29.83 -15.91
C ARG A 61 4.25 30.45 -14.60
N LYS A 62 3.28 31.36 -14.70
CA LYS A 62 2.55 31.84 -13.52
C LYS A 62 1.50 30.81 -13.13
N VAL A 63 1.24 30.69 -11.84
CA VAL A 63 0.20 29.80 -11.30
C VAL A 63 -1.19 30.16 -11.84
N THR A 64 -1.44 31.44 -12.11
CA THR A 64 -2.68 31.95 -12.71
C THR A 64 -2.89 31.50 -14.15
N ASP A 65 -1.83 31.03 -14.82
CA ASP A 65 -1.89 30.55 -16.21
C ASP A 65 -2.04 29.03 -16.26
N LEU A 66 -2.09 28.36 -15.10
CA LEU A 66 -2.32 26.92 -15.02
C LEU A 66 -3.82 26.62 -15.00
N THR A 67 -4.17 25.49 -15.60
CA THR A 67 -5.49 24.90 -15.44
C THR A 67 -5.62 24.22 -14.07
N TYR A 68 -6.86 24.03 -13.62
CA TYR A 68 -7.14 23.27 -12.39
C TYR A 68 -6.44 21.91 -12.40
N LYS A 69 -6.53 21.19 -13.53
CA LYS A 69 -5.91 19.87 -13.70
C LYS A 69 -4.38 19.94 -13.52
N GLU A 70 -3.70 20.85 -14.21
CA GLU A 70 -2.25 21.02 -14.08
C GLU A 70 -1.82 21.30 -12.63
N MET A 71 -2.53 22.16 -11.92
CA MET A 71 -2.22 22.48 -10.52
C MET A 71 -2.37 21.26 -9.60
N THR A 72 -3.46 20.51 -9.76
CA THR A 72 -3.71 19.30 -8.96
C THR A 72 -2.70 18.19 -9.27
N GLU A 73 -2.27 18.05 -10.52
CA GLU A 73 -1.25 17.09 -10.93
C GLU A 73 0.12 17.44 -10.38
N ILE A 74 0.52 18.72 -10.41
CA ILE A 74 1.79 19.20 -9.83
C ILE A 74 1.84 18.91 -8.33
N LEU A 75 0.79 19.28 -7.58
CA LEU A 75 0.75 19.07 -6.14
C LEU A 75 0.64 17.58 -5.79
N SER A 76 -0.16 16.82 -6.54
CA SER A 76 -0.24 15.36 -6.38
C SER A 76 1.13 14.71 -6.57
N LEU A 77 1.86 15.07 -7.63
CA LEU A 77 3.21 14.56 -7.88
C LEU A 77 4.21 14.95 -6.80
N HIS A 78 4.06 16.13 -6.19
CA HIS A 78 4.96 16.57 -5.13
C HIS A 78 4.69 15.88 -3.79
N PHE A 79 3.42 15.84 -3.36
CA PHE A 79 3.04 15.28 -2.06
C PHE A 79 2.92 13.77 -2.09
N LYS A 80 2.66 13.19 -3.27
CA LYS A 80 2.59 11.77 -3.49
C LYS A 80 3.34 11.42 -4.78
N PRO A 81 4.68 11.57 -4.78
CA PRO A 81 5.47 11.18 -5.93
C PRO A 81 5.12 9.74 -6.28
N LYS A 82 4.80 9.51 -7.56
CA LYS A 82 4.53 8.16 -8.05
C LYS A 82 5.67 7.27 -7.56
N PRO A 83 5.37 6.20 -6.80
CA PRO A 83 6.39 5.28 -6.37
C PRO A 83 7.23 4.89 -7.57
N ILE A 84 8.55 5.02 -7.47
CA ILE A 84 9.43 4.63 -8.56
C ILE A 84 9.22 3.13 -8.73
N LEU A 85 8.52 2.73 -9.80
CA LEU A 85 8.03 1.37 -9.99
C LEU A 85 9.13 0.32 -9.79
N ILE A 86 10.34 0.61 -10.29
CA ILE A 86 11.50 -0.27 -10.13
C ILE A 86 11.95 -0.39 -8.67
N ALA A 87 11.84 0.68 -7.88
CA ALA A 87 12.16 0.65 -6.45
C ALA A 87 11.12 -0.14 -5.65
N GLU A 88 9.83 -0.02 -5.98
CA GLU A 88 8.76 -0.83 -5.36
C GLU A 88 8.97 -2.31 -5.66
N ARG A 89 9.18 -2.66 -6.93
CA ARG A 89 9.47 -4.05 -7.33
C ARG A 89 10.76 -4.57 -6.72
N PHE A 90 11.79 -3.73 -6.59
CA PHE A 90 13.02 -4.10 -5.89
C PHE A 90 12.76 -4.44 -4.41
N ARG A 91 11.98 -3.63 -3.70
CA ARG A 91 11.60 -3.90 -2.30
C ARG A 91 10.76 -5.18 -2.18
N PHE A 92 9.80 -5.38 -3.09
CA PHE A 92 9.00 -6.60 -3.16
C PHE A 92 9.88 -7.84 -3.36
N HIS A 93 10.78 -7.83 -4.34
CA HIS A 93 11.66 -8.97 -4.63
C HIS A 93 12.73 -9.23 -3.56
N ARG A 94 13.09 -8.20 -2.77
CA ARG A 94 13.96 -8.36 -1.61
C ARG A 94 13.23 -8.74 -0.32
N ARG A 95 11.92 -8.99 -0.38
CA ARG A 95 11.15 -9.37 0.81
C ARG A 95 11.29 -10.87 1.08
N TYR A 96 12.16 -11.20 2.04
CA TYR A 96 12.32 -12.53 2.62
C TYR A 96 11.65 -12.60 3.98
N GLN A 97 11.06 -13.73 4.35
CA GLN A 97 10.50 -13.98 5.67
C GLN A 97 11.59 -13.74 6.72
N LYS A 98 11.30 -12.88 7.70
CA LYS A 98 12.26 -12.55 8.76
C LYS A 98 12.36 -13.71 9.75
N GLU A 99 13.47 -13.76 10.47
CA GLU A 99 13.61 -14.72 11.57
C GLU A 99 12.50 -14.51 12.62
N GLY A 100 11.82 -15.58 13.01
CA GLY A 100 10.69 -15.54 13.95
C GLY A 100 9.39 -14.94 13.39
N GLU A 101 9.35 -14.47 12.15
CA GLU A 101 8.13 -13.94 11.53
C GLU A 101 7.16 -15.07 11.17
N THR A 102 5.88 -14.89 11.47
CA THR A 102 4.84 -15.86 11.12
C THR A 102 4.58 -15.87 9.61
N LEU A 103 4.11 -17.00 9.07
CA LEU A 103 3.73 -17.05 7.65
C LEU A 103 2.60 -16.06 7.33
N THR A 104 1.65 -15.86 8.23
CA THR A 104 0.54 -14.91 8.05
C THR A 104 1.04 -13.48 7.92
N ASP A 105 1.94 -13.04 8.80
CA ASP A 105 2.51 -11.70 8.74
C ASP A 105 3.30 -11.50 7.44
N TYR A 106 4.08 -12.51 7.05
CA TYR A 106 4.82 -12.49 5.79
C TYR A 106 3.90 -12.32 4.57
N ILE A 107 2.79 -13.06 4.52
CA ILE A 107 1.79 -12.97 3.44
C ILE A 107 1.16 -11.58 3.38
N VAL A 108 0.78 -11.02 4.54
CA VAL A 108 0.18 -9.68 4.63
C VAL A 108 1.17 -8.63 4.10
N ASP A 109 2.42 -8.71 4.52
CA ASP A 109 3.45 -7.77 4.09
C ASP A 109 3.78 -7.88 2.60
N LEU A 110 3.80 -9.09 2.03
CA LEU A 110 3.96 -9.29 0.59
C LEU A 110 2.83 -8.64 -0.20
N LYS A 111 1.57 -8.84 0.23
CA LYS A 111 0.41 -8.19 -0.42
C LYS A 111 0.50 -6.67 -0.34
N ARG A 112 0.91 -6.15 0.82
CA ARG A 112 1.13 -4.71 1.02
C ARG A 112 2.17 -4.15 0.05
N LEU A 113 3.33 -4.79 -0.07
CA LEU A 113 4.38 -4.37 -1.02
C LEU A 113 3.95 -4.52 -2.48
N ALA A 114 3.19 -5.56 -2.83
CA ALA A 114 2.72 -5.77 -4.19
C ALA A 114 1.71 -4.70 -4.66
N SER A 115 0.99 -4.05 -3.73
CA SER A 115 -0.03 -3.02 -4.03
C SER A 115 0.51 -1.81 -4.81
N THR A 116 1.80 -1.49 -4.66
CA THR A 116 2.47 -0.35 -5.31
C THR A 116 3.31 -0.78 -6.51
N CYS A 117 3.35 -2.07 -6.85
CA CYS A 117 4.24 -2.64 -7.87
C CYS A 117 3.62 -2.73 -9.27
N GLU A 118 2.37 -2.31 -9.46
CA GLU A 118 1.64 -2.32 -10.73
C GLU A 118 1.77 -3.65 -11.50
N PHE A 119 1.60 -4.79 -10.81
CA PHE A 119 1.70 -6.11 -11.45
C PHE A 119 0.52 -6.43 -12.39
N GLY A 120 -0.61 -5.72 -12.25
CA GLY A 120 -1.80 -5.94 -13.08
C GLY A 120 -2.27 -7.39 -13.01
N GLN A 121 -2.51 -8.00 -14.17
CA GLN A 121 -2.94 -9.41 -14.28
C GLN A 121 -1.94 -10.42 -13.70
N PHE A 122 -0.66 -10.06 -13.56
CA PHE A 122 0.39 -10.93 -13.05
C PHE A 122 0.55 -10.87 -11.53
N LEU A 123 -0.32 -10.14 -10.82
CA LEU A 123 -0.21 -9.96 -9.37
C LEU A 123 -0.13 -11.28 -8.60
N ASN A 124 -0.99 -12.25 -8.94
CA ASN A 124 -1.02 -13.52 -8.24
C ASN A 124 0.22 -14.38 -8.54
N ASP A 125 0.75 -14.33 -9.76
CA ASP A 125 1.99 -15.02 -10.11
C ASP A 125 3.18 -14.41 -9.35
N ALA A 126 3.30 -13.07 -9.34
CA ALA A 126 4.34 -12.38 -8.61
C ALA A 126 4.30 -12.69 -7.10
N LEU A 127 3.11 -12.68 -6.50
CA LEU A 127 2.90 -13.03 -5.09
C LEU A 127 3.27 -14.49 -4.80
N ARG A 128 2.84 -15.44 -5.65
CA ARG A 128 3.21 -16.86 -5.53
C ARG A 128 4.72 -17.02 -5.57
N ASP A 129 5.36 -16.51 -6.61
CA ASP A 129 6.77 -16.72 -6.87
C ASP A 129 7.61 -16.12 -5.74
N GLN A 130 7.28 -14.90 -5.29
CA GLN A 130 7.98 -14.27 -4.18
C GLN A 130 7.73 -14.98 -2.84
N PHE A 131 6.50 -15.46 -2.58
CA PHE A 131 6.18 -16.21 -1.37
C PHE A 131 7.02 -17.51 -1.29
N VAL A 132 7.09 -18.27 -2.38
CA VAL A 132 7.86 -19.51 -2.45
C VAL A 132 9.37 -19.24 -2.33
N CYS A 133 9.88 -18.24 -3.04
CA CYS A 133 11.30 -17.89 -3.01
C CYS A 133 11.75 -17.31 -1.66
N GLY A 134 10.91 -16.50 -1.02
CA GLY A 134 11.28 -15.72 0.14
C GLY A 134 10.91 -16.33 1.50
N MET A 135 10.08 -17.38 1.55
CA MET A 135 9.76 -18.07 2.82
C MET A 135 10.98 -18.76 3.43
N SER A 136 11.06 -18.87 4.75
CA SER A 136 12.21 -19.46 5.47
C SER A 136 12.14 -20.99 5.56
N GLY A 137 10.95 -21.58 5.61
CA GLY A 137 10.74 -23.01 5.82
C GLY A 137 11.10 -23.86 4.59
N GLU A 138 12.27 -24.52 4.60
CA GLU A 138 12.73 -25.36 3.49
C GLU A 138 11.78 -26.54 3.19
N ALA A 139 11.24 -27.18 4.24
CA ALA A 139 10.27 -28.27 4.08
C ALA A 139 8.98 -27.79 3.40
N TYR A 140 8.47 -26.62 3.79
CA TYR A 140 7.30 -26.00 3.17
C TYR A 140 7.60 -25.67 1.70
N ARG A 141 8.75 -25.06 1.43
CA ARG A 141 9.18 -24.71 0.07
C ARG A 141 9.27 -25.95 -0.83
N LYS A 142 9.89 -27.05 -0.36
CA LYS A 142 9.97 -28.32 -1.09
C LYS A 142 8.59 -28.87 -1.43
N ARG A 143 7.65 -28.82 -0.48
CA ARG A 143 6.27 -29.29 -0.71
C ARG A 143 5.53 -28.44 -1.73
N LEU A 144 5.73 -27.13 -1.71
CA LEU A 144 5.12 -26.20 -2.69
C LEU A 144 5.70 -26.41 -4.09
N LEU A 145 7.01 -26.61 -4.22
CA LEU A 145 7.68 -26.83 -5.50
C LEU A 145 7.29 -28.17 -6.17
N SER A 146 6.64 -29.10 -5.47
CA SER A 146 6.11 -30.32 -6.07
C SER A 146 4.68 -30.17 -6.62
N GLU A 147 4.04 -29.01 -6.45
CA GLU A 147 2.70 -28.73 -6.98
C GLU A 147 2.78 -28.20 -8.42
N LYS A 148 2.14 -28.91 -9.36
CA LYS A 148 2.22 -28.62 -10.81
C LYS A 148 1.55 -27.31 -11.21
N ASP A 149 0.35 -27.06 -10.67
CA ASP A 149 -0.50 -25.92 -11.05
C ASP A 149 -0.72 -25.01 -9.83
N LEU A 150 0.37 -24.67 -9.14
CA LEU A 150 0.32 -23.92 -7.89
C LEU A 150 -0.17 -22.48 -8.13
N THR A 151 -1.25 -22.11 -7.45
CA THR A 151 -1.69 -20.71 -7.33
C THR A 151 -1.21 -20.10 -6.01
N PHE A 152 -1.16 -18.78 -5.92
CA PHE A 152 -0.80 -18.10 -4.66
C PHE A 152 -1.72 -18.49 -3.50
N LYS A 153 -3.03 -18.59 -3.76
CA LYS A 153 -4.01 -19.02 -2.75
C LYS A 153 -3.69 -20.42 -2.21
N GLN A 154 -3.48 -21.39 -3.10
CA GLN A 154 -3.11 -22.75 -2.72
C GLN A 154 -1.78 -22.79 -1.97
N ALA A 155 -0.79 -22.00 -2.40
CA ALA A 155 0.50 -21.92 -1.73
C ALA A 155 0.37 -21.46 -0.26
N CYS A 156 -0.45 -20.43 -0.02
CA CYS A 156 -0.74 -19.98 1.34
C CYS A 156 -1.47 -21.06 2.16
N GLU A 157 -2.51 -21.68 1.61
CA GLU A 157 -3.30 -22.71 2.30
C GLU A 157 -2.44 -23.93 2.69
N ILE A 158 -1.61 -24.42 1.77
CA ILE A 158 -0.69 -25.55 2.03
C ILE A 158 0.32 -25.16 3.11
N ALA A 159 0.98 -24.01 2.98
CA ALA A 159 2.02 -23.59 3.93
C ALA A 159 1.46 -23.37 5.34
N LEU A 160 0.31 -22.72 5.46
CA LEU A 160 -0.36 -22.50 6.75
C LEU A 160 -0.86 -23.81 7.36
N GLY A 161 -1.39 -24.73 6.55
CA GLY A 161 -1.78 -26.06 7.01
C GLY A 161 -0.61 -26.87 7.57
N LEU A 162 0.56 -26.79 6.92
CA LEU A 162 1.79 -27.42 7.42
C LEU A 162 2.31 -26.77 8.70
N GLU A 163 2.26 -25.45 8.81
CA GLU A 163 2.66 -24.74 10.04
C GLU A 163 1.78 -25.13 11.23
N LEU A 164 0.46 -25.24 11.02
CA LEU A 164 -0.47 -25.69 12.05
C LEU A 164 -0.20 -27.14 12.46
N ALA A 165 -0.08 -28.05 11.49
CA ALA A 165 0.22 -29.45 11.77
C ALA A 165 1.54 -29.64 12.54
N TYR A 166 2.56 -28.82 12.24
CA TYR A 166 3.84 -28.84 12.94
C TYR A 166 3.73 -28.35 14.38
N LYS A 167 2.99 -27.25 14.61
CA LYS A 167 2.69 -26.74 15.96
C LYS A 167 1.93 -27.78 16.79
N ASP A 168 0.87 -28.35 16.24
CA ASP A 168 0.05 -29.37 16.92
C ASP A 168 0.88 -30.61 17.29
N THR A 169 1.70 -31.11 16.35
CA THR A 169 2.57 -32.27 16.60
C THR A 169 3.58 -31.97 17.70
N LYS A 170 4.18 -30.78 17.70
CA LYS A 170 5.16 -30.36 18.70
C LYS A 170 4.53 -30.27 20.10
N GLU A 171 3.35 -29.66 20.23
CA GLU A 171 2.63 -29.58 21.50
C GLU A 171 2.24 -30.96 22.04
N LEU A 172 1.85 -31.89 21.16
CA LEU A 172 1.53 -33.27 21.55
C LEU A 172 2.76 -34.02 22.06
N THR A 173 3.92 -33.88 21.40
CA THR A 173 5.17 -34.50 21.86
C THR A 173 5.67 -33.92 23.18
N GLU A 174 5.63 -32.60 23.35
CA GLU A 174 6.06 -31.95 24.60
C GLU A 174 5.17 -32.35 25.79
N ARG A 175 3.85 -32.50 25.56
CA ARG A 175 2.94 -33.02 26.59
C ARG A 175 3.23 -34.47 26.96
N ALA A 176 3.54 -35.33 25.98
CA ALA A 176 3.88 -36.73 26.23
C ALA A 176 5.16 -36.87 27.09
N ASP A 177 6.19 -36.06 26.80
CA ASP A 177 7.46 -36.05 27.54
C ASP A 177 7.33 -35.49 28.97
N HIS A 178 6.46 -34.49 29.18
CA HIS A 178 6.18 -34.00 30.53
C HIS A 178 5.35 -34.99 31.36
N SER A 179 4.44 -35.76 30.75
CA SER A 179 3.68 -36.80 31.45
C SER A 179 4.52 -38.02 31.85
N SER A 180 5.63 -38.29 31.17
CA SER A 180 6.56 -39.38 31.52
C SER A 180 7.62 -38.97 32.56
N ALA A 181 7.92 -37.67 32.69
CA ALA A 181 8.84 -37.15 33.71
C ALA A 181 8.21 -36.97 35.12
N GLY A 182 6.88 -36.98 35.23
CA GLY A 182 6.15 -36.85 36.50
C GLY A 182 5.90 -38.17 37.24
N VAL A 183 6.43 -39.29 36.74
CA VAL A 183 6.30 -40.63 37.34
C VAL A 183 7.69 -41.13 37.74
N GLN A 184 8.33 -40.45 38.70
CA GLN A 184 9.46 -40.98 39.49
C GLN A 184 9.35 -40.51 40.93
#